data_AF-E0UUH8-F1
#
_entry.id   AF-E0UUH8-F1
#
_cell.length_a   1.000
_cell.length_b   1.000
_cell.length_c   1.000
_cell.angle_alpha   90.00
_cell.angle_beta   90.00
_cell.angle_gamma   90.00
#
_symmetry.space_group_name_H-M   'P 1'
#
loop_
_entity.id
_entity.type
_entity.pdbx_description
1 polymer ?
#
loop_
_entity_poly.entity_id
_entity_poly.type
_entity_poly.pdbx_seq_one_letter_code
_entity_poly.pdbx_strand_id
1 'polypeptide(L)'
;MKFSLLFLWLFMSLSNASDANSLLFHGNCTTCHFETKSVSAPSMMEVRKRYLSAFPQKKDFVKQMAQWVQQPNETTSIMQDAINKYELMPNLAFEKDVLEDIASYIYETDFK
;
A
#
# COMPACT_ATOMS: atom_id res chain seq x y z
N MET A 1 -29.87 -39.97 -20.16
CA MET A 1 -30.16 -38.54 -19.91
C MET A 1 -30.40 -38.33 -18.43
N LYS A 2 -29.43 -37.72 -17.73
CA LYS A 2 -29.63 -36.71 -16.68
C LYS A 2 -28.24 -36.17 -16.38
N PHE A 3 -27.97 -35.14 -17.16
CA PHE A 3 -26.75 -34.38 -17.27
C PHE A 3 -26.45 -33.73 -15.92
N SER A 4 -25.18 -33.81 -15.50
CA SER A 4 -24.40 -32.71 -14.94
C SER A 4 -25.21 -31.59 -14.26
N LEU A 5 -25.15 -31.46 -12.93
CA LEU A 5 -25.56 -30.22 -12.22
C LEU A 5 -25.16 -30.19 -10.72
N LEU A 6 -24.09 -30.89 -10.32
CA LEU A 6 -23.65 -30.90 -8.91
C LEU A 6 -22.18 -30.47 -8.71
N PHE A 7 -21.53 -29.95 -9.75
CA PHE A 7 -20.13 -29.51 -9.70
C PHE A 7 -19.95 -28.02 -10.04
N LEU A 8 -20.86 -27.15 -9.57
CA LEU A 8 -20.76 -25.71 -9.87
C LEU A 8 -21.11 -24.79 -8.69
N TRP A 9 -20.86 -25.21 -7.46
CA TRP A 9 -21.12 -24.39 -6.27
C TRP A 9 -19.93 -24.42 -5.30
N LEU A 10 -18.72 -24.20 -5.80
CA LEU A 10 -17.53 -24.06 -4.95
C LEU A 10 -16.48 -23.11 -5.55
N PHE A 11 -16.91 -21.94 -6.05
CA PHE A 11 -15.99 -20.97 -6.66
C PHE A 11 -16.23 -19.50 -6.25
N MET A 12 -16.83 -19.25 -5.08
CA MET A 12 -17.06 -17.89 -4.59
C MET A 12 -16.58 -17.73 -3.15
N SER A 13 -15.26 -17.62 -2.94
CA SER A 13 -14.69 -17.18 -1.66
C SER A 13 -13.27 -16.62 -1.83
N LEU A 14 -13.05 -15.62 -2.69
CA LEU A 14 -11.71 -15.02 -2.87
C LEU A 14 -11.66 -13.48 -2.77
N SER A 15 -12.77 -12.79 -2.48
CA SER A 15 -12.83 -11.32 -2.51
C SER A 15 -12.45 -10.60 -1.21
N ASN A 16 -12.30 -11.30 -0.08
CA ASN A 16 -12.21 -10.65 1.23
C ASN A 16 -10.87 -9.93 1.51
N ALA A 17 -9.78 -10.32 0.85
CA ALA A 17 -8.43 -9.81 1.17
C ALA A 17 -8.21 -8.37 0.70
N SER A 18 -8.73 -8.00 -0.48
CA SER A 18 -8.60 -6.62 -0.99
C SER A 18 -9.33 -5.61 -0.11
N ASP A 19 -10.50 -5.99 0.40
CA ASP A 19 -11.35 -5.13 1.22
C ASP A 19 -10.72 -4.87 2.60
N ALA A 20 -10.07 -5.88 3.18
CA ALA A 20 -9.34 -5.75 4.43
C ALA A 20 -8.11 -4.82 4.30
N ASN A 21 -7.29 -5.01 3.26
CA ASN A 21 -6.08 -4.21 3.07
C ASN A 21 -6.42 -2.76 2.72
N SER A 22 -7.50 -2.54 1.97
CA SER A 22 -8.08 -1.22 1.73
C SER A 22 -8.46 -0.53 3.05
N LEU A 23 -9.15 -1.23 3.95
CA LEU A 23 -9.54 -0.66 5.24
C LEU A 23 -8.32 -0.28 6.10
N LEU A 24 -7.28 -1.13 6.13
CA LEU A 24 -6.02 -0.83 6.81
C LEU A 24 -5.38 0.44 6.25
N PHE A 25 -5.31 0.57 4.92
CA PHE A 25 -4.75 1.76 4.28
C PHE A 25 -5.57 3.02 4.61
N HIS A 26 -6.89 2.99 4.43
CA HIS A 26 -7.73 4.16 4.66
C HIS A 26 -7.73 4.59 6.12
N GLY A 27 -7.80 3.63 7.05
CA GLY A 27 -7.82 3.91 8.49
C GLY A 27 -6.50 4.44 9.06
N ASN A 28 -5.36 4.16 8.41
CA ASN A 28 -4.04 4.46 8.98
C ASN A 28 -3.20 5.47 8.16
N CYS A 29 -3.40 5.59 6.85
CA CYS A 29 -2.51 6.35 5.97
C CYS A 29 -3.13 7.65 5.46
N THR A 30 -4.45 7.68 5.25
CA THR A 30 -5.12 8.77 4.53
C THR A 30 -5.29 10.06 5.34
N THR A 31 -5.00 10.03 6.65
CA THR A 31 -4.98 11.23 7.50
C THR A 31 -3.93 12.25 7.04
N CYS A 32 -2.79 11.77 6.51
CA CYS A 32 -1.71 12.61 6.00
C CYS A 32 -1.51 12.44 4.49
N HIS A 33 -1.58 11.20 4.00
CA HIS A 33 -1.38 10.88 2.60
C HIS A 33 -2.73 10.76 1.87
N PHE A 34 -3.33 11.89 1.49
CA PHE A 34 -4.53 11.85 0.65
C PHE A 34 -4.21 11.16 -0.69
N GLU A 35 -5.21 10.51 -1.29
CA GLU A 35 -5.00 9.70 -2.49
C GLU A 35 -4.39 10.50 -3.64
N THR A 36 -4.95 11.68 -3.94
CA THR A 36 -4.60 12.46 -5.13
C THR A 36 -4.05 13.86 -4.84
N LYS A 37 -4.07 14.30 -3.58
CA LYS A 37 -3.67 15.66 -3.18
C LYS A 37 -2.52 15.61 -2.20
N SER A 38 -1.47 16.38 -2.46
CA SER A 38 -0.37 16.53 -1.49
C SER A 38 -0.67 17.73 -0.58
N VAL A 39 -0.91 17.47 0.71
CA VAL A 39 -1.28 18.50 1.71
C VAL A 39 -0.21 18.55 2.80
N SER A 40 -0.27 17.61 3.76
CA SER A 40 0.72 17.46 4.83
C SER A 40 1.80 16.43 4.50
N ALA A 41 1.59 15.62 3.46
CA ALA A 41 2.51 14.61 2.97
C ALA A 41 2.32 14.47 1.43
N PRO A 42 3.23 13.79 0.69
CA PRO A 42 3.01 13.50 -0.71
C PRO A 42 1.75 12.63 -0.89
N SER A 43 0.97 12.88 -1.95
CA SER A 43 -0.20 12.07 -2.27
C SER A 43 0.17 10.59 -2.46
N MET A 44 -0.76 9.69 -2.17
CA MET A 44 -0.50 8.26 -2.38
C MET A 44 -0.32 7.88 -3.84
N MET A 45 -0.96 8.61 -4.76
CA MET A 45 -0.69 8.53 -6.19
C MET A 45 0.80 8.81 -6.49
N GLU A 46 1.36 9.87 -5.92
CA GLU A 46 2.77 10.24 -6.09
C GLU A 46 3.72 9.21 -5.45
N VAL A 47 3.44 8.81 -4.19
CA VAL A 47 4.22 7.78 -3.48
C VAL A 47 4.23 6.48 -4.27
N ARG A 48 3.06 5.99 -4.69
CA ARG A 48 2.94 4.76 -5.47
C ARG A 48 3.73 4.86 -6.77
N LYS A 49 3.61 5.96 -7.51
CA LYS A 49 4.35 6.17 -8.76
C LYS A 49 5.87 6.09 -8.54
N ARG A 50 6.38 6.74 -7.49
CA ARG A 50 7.81 6.73 -7.14
C ARG A 50 8.29 5.32 -6.76
N TYR A 51 7.54 4.62 -5.92
CA TYR A 51 7.88 3.25 -5.51
C TYR A 51 7.78 2.25 -6.66
N LEU A 52 6.78 2.36 -7.56
CA LEU A 52 6.71 1.51 -8.76
C LEU A 52 7.88 1.75 -9.72
N SER A 53 8.33 3.00 -9.85
CA SER A 53 9.50 3.32 -10.67
C SER A 53 10.80 2.73 -10.10
N ALA A 54 10.94 2.66 -8.78
CA ALA A 54 12.12 2.09 -8.12
C ALA A 54 12.05 0.56 -7.99
N PHE A 55 10.86 0.03 -7.74
CA PHE A 55 10.60 -1.38 -7.45
C PHE A 55 9.38 -1.87 -8.26
N PRO A 56 9.54 -2.18 -9.56
CA PRO A 56 8.41 -2.58 -10.41
C PRO A 56 7.81 -3.94 -10.04
N GLN A 57 8.55 -4.77 -9.31
CA GLN A 57 8.10 -6.09 -8.88
C GLN A 57 7.38 -5.98 -7.54
N LYS A 58 6.15 -6.52 -7.44
CA LYS A 58 5.32 -6.46 -6.22
C LYS A 58 6.08 -6.86 -4.95
N LYS A 59 6.86 -7.95 -5.02
CA LYS A 59 7.64 -8.45 -3.88
C LYS A 59 8.61 -7.39 -3.33
N ASP A 60 9.34 -6.72 -4.21
CA ASP A 60 10.32 -5.71 -3.80
C ASP A 60 9.62 -4.40 -3.39
N PHE A 61 8.55 -4.00 -4.09
CA PHE A 61 7.74 -2.85 -3.70
C PHE A 61 7.24 -2.98 -2.26
N VAL A 62 6.58 -4.11 -1.97
CA VAL A 62 5.97 -4.39 -0.67
C VAL A 62 7.05 -4.42 0.42
N LYS A 63 8.13 -5.17 0.18
CA LYS A 63 9.25 -5.27 1.12
C LYS A 63 9.85 -3.91 1.44
N GLN A 64 10.20 -3.12 0.42
CA GLN A 64 10.92 -1.86 0.60
C GLN A 64 10.04 -0.80 1.27
N MET A 65 8.76 -0.73 0.89
CA MET A 65 7.80 0.19 1.52
C MET A 65 7.55 -0.18 2.98
N ALA A 66 7.24 -1.44 3.27
CA ALA A 66 6.99 -1.89 4.63
C ALA A 66 8.21 -1.68 5.54
N GLN A 67 9.43 -1.97 5.04
CA GLN A 67 10.66 -1.74 5.78
C GLN A 67 10.91 -0.26 6.10
N TRP A 68 10.70 0.63 5.13
CA TRP A 68 10.92 2.06 5.36
C TRP A 68 9.86 2.66 6.27
N VAL A 69 8.58 2.31 6.09
CA VAL A 69 7.49 2.82 6.93
C VAL A 69 7.58 2.31 8.37
N GLN A 70 8.08 1.08 8.59
CA GLN A 70 8.29 0.53 9.93
C GLN A 70 9.31 1.33 10.74
N GLN A 71 10.34 1.86 10.07
CA GLN A 71 11.38 2.64 10.71
C GLN A 71 11.82 3.77 9.78
N PRO A 72 11.03 4.86 9.69
CA PRO A 72 11.34 5.97 8.79
C PRO A 72 12.70 6.55 9.13
N ASN A 73 13.53 6.72 8.11
CA ASN A 73 14.85 7.32 8.24
C ASN A 73 15.09 8.25 7.05
N GLU A 74 15.66 9.42 7.35
CA GLU A 74 15.91 10.46 6.37
C GLU A 74 16.81 9.96 5.24
N THR A 75 17.96 9.36 5.59
CA THR A 75 18.99 8.99 4.62
C THR A 75 18.64 7.80 3.75
N THR A 76 17.74 6.92 4.20
CA THR A 76 17.38 5.70 3.45
C THR A 76 16.10 5.86 2.62
N SER A 77 15.45 7.02 2.65
CA SER A 77 14.27 7.28 1.82
C SER A 77 14.64 7.40 0.35
N ILE A 78 13.81 6.82 -0.53
CA ILE A 78 13.90 7.04 -1.97
C ILE A 78 13.26 8.37 -2.42
N MET A 79 12.61 9.09 -1.50
CA MET A 79 11.90 10.36 -1.73
C MET A 79 12.50 11.48 -0.87
N GLN A 80 13.78 11.80 -1.08
CA GLN A 80 14.51 12.84 -0.34
C GLN A 80 13.89 14.23 -0.51
N ASP A 81 13.33 14.52 -1.68
CA ASP A 81 12.57 15.73 -1.98
C ASP A 81 11.30 15.85 -1.12
N ALA A 82 10.64 14.72 -0.83
CA ALA A 82 9.49 14.71 0.06
C ALA A 82 9.89 14.97 1.51
N ILE A 83 11.01 14.40 1.99
CA ILE A 83 11.54 14.71 3.33
C ILE A 83 11.89 16.19 3.45
N ASN A 84 12.58 16.76 2.45
CA ASN A 84 12.95 18.18 2.47
C ASN A 84 11.73 19.11 2.52
N LYS A 85 10.57 18.66 2.02
CA LYS A 85 9.34 19.45 1.95
C LYS A 85 8.39 19.24 3.13
N TYR A 86 8.22 18.00 3.57
CA TYR A 86 7.22 17.59 4.56
C TYR A 86 7.83 17.07 5.86
N GLU A 87 9.16 17.13 5.98
CA GLU A 87 9.93 16.55 7.08
C GLU A 87 9.85 15.01 7.10
N LEU A 88 10.52 14.38 8.07
CA LEU A 88 10.53 12.93 8.21
C LEU A 88 9.13 12.42 8.63
N MET A 89 8.65 11.36 7.96
CA MET A 89 7.43 10.67 8.39
C MET A 89 7.57 10.18 9.85
N PRO A 90 6.61 10.47 10.74
CA PRO A 90 6.68 9.99 12.11
C PRO A 90 6.63 8.46 12.15
N ASN A 91 7.38 7.86 13.08
CA ASN A 91 7.26 6.43 13.35
C ASN A 91 5.96 6.16 14.13
N LEU A 92 5.04 5.41 13.50
CA LEU A 92 3.72 5.09 14.05
C LEU A 92 3.65 3.71 14.73
N ALA A 93 4.80 3.01 14.83
CA ALA A 93 4.94 1.71 15.50
C ALA A 93 3.98 0.62 14.97
N PHE A 94 3.75 0.60 13.65
CA PHE A 94 2.96 -0.46 13.01
C PHE A 94 3.73 -1.77 12.91
N GLU A 95 3.01 -2.88 13.06
CA GLU A 95 3.53 -4.22 12.82
C GLU A 95 3.87 -4.42 11.34
N LYS A 96 4.92 -5.20 11.08
CA LYS A 96 5.48 -5.33 9.73
C LYS A 96 4.52 -5.99 8.74
N ASP A 97 3.80 -7.02 9.19
CA ASP A 97 2.82 -7.74 8.39
C ASP A 97 1.66 -6.83 7.95
N VAL A 98 1.15 -5.99 8.85
CA VAL A 98 0.15 -4.96 8.54
C VAL A 98 0.67 -3.98 7.48
N LEU A 99 1.94 -3.57 7.58
CA LEU A 99 2.56 -2.71 6.58
C LEU A 99 2.74 -3.41 5.22
N GLU A 100 3.00 -4.72 5.20
CA GLU A 100 3.08 -5.51 3.97
C GLU A 100 1.70 -5.63 3.29
N ASP A 101 0.62 -5.74 4.06
CA ASP A 101 -0.76 -5.73 3.55
C ASP A 101 -1.14 -4.36 2.96
N ILE A 102 -0.82 -3.27 3.67
CA ILE A 102 -1.03 -1.90 3.20
C ILE A 102 -0.23 -1.64 1.92
N ALA A 103 1.07 -2.00 1.90
CA ALA A 103 1.91 -1.82 0.73
C ALA A 103 1.42 -2.66 -0.47
N SER A 104 0.89 -3.85 -0.22
CA SER A 104 0.27 -4.69 -1.25
C SER A 104 -0.95 -4.01 -1.87
N TYR A 105 -1.82 -3.40 -1.05
CA TYR A 105 -2.94 -2.62 -1.54
C TYR A 105 -2.49 -1.41 -2.37
N ILE A 106 -1.49 -0.66 -1.90
CA ILE A 106 -0.96 0.51 -2.62
C ILE A 106 -0.40 0.09 -3.98
N TYR A 107 0.31 -1.03 -4.07
CA TYR A 107 0.84 -1.54 -5.35
C TYR A 107 -0.28 -1.79 -6.36
N GLU A 108 -1.35 -2.47 -5.94
CA GLU A 108 -2.46 -2.90 -6.79
C GLU A 108 -3.45 -1.77 -7.13
N THR A 109 -3.50 -0.72 -6.31
CA THR A 109 -4.47 0.37 -6.44
C THR A 109 -4.02 1.44 -7.42
N ASP A 110 -4.79 1.65 -8.48
CA ASP A 110 -4.65 2.81 -9.36
C ASP A 110 -5.44 3.99 -8.78
N PHE A 111 -4.78 4.85 -8.00
CA PHE A 111 -5.36 6.09 -7.46
C PHE A 111 -5.66 7.07 -8.61
N LYS A 112 -6.92 7.50 -8.75
CA LYS A 112 -7.42 8.34 -9.86
C LYS A 112 -7.98 9.67 -9.37
#